data_AF-A0A8S4B443-F1
#
_entry.id   AF-A0A8S4B443-F1
#
_cell.length_a   1.000
_cell.length_b   1.000
_cell.length_c   1.000
_cell.angle_alpha   90.00
_cell.angle_beta   90.00
_cell.angle_gamma   90.00
#
_symmetry.space_group_name_H-M   'P 1'
#
loop_
_entity.id
_entity.type
_entity.pdbx_description
1 polymer ?
#
loop_
_entity_poly.entity_id
_entity_poly.type
_entity_poly.pdbx_seq_one_letter_code
_entity_poly.pdbx_strand_id
1 'polypeptide(L)'
;MDFLVLFSIYVAVVLTCIFLVCKYSGQQQSPFNALLNRVTKVVAPFTPEWLKNLSQWFMHRLFHQRNNMFIYLHILLEVAVYAEFSYEVFGFCREMDTTLINLSMPYVLLVIKTLFFYLCIKTDPGVCNMCVQRFDHHCIWVNNCIGAQNTRVFLLYLFSVCAMAGDIALLTGDMLLHAVLRSGLLRASYIDEYGQQQPTGPLFIVQHLFLTFPRIVFMLGFVIFIFFLLAAYALFHSYLALINQTSNDRSKFAHSSPWPAFTDTIKEDSVTKLMETLTAYKVLCGKCGNGLGHEFVNDGPEEGKSRF
;
A
#
# COMPACT_ATOMS: atom_id res chain seq x y z
N MET A 1 9.68 28.92 -0.49
CA MET A 1 9.22 28.09 -1.62
C MET A 1 7.76 28.39 -1.86
N ASP A 2 7.38 28.79 -3.07
CA ASP A 2 5.97 29.03 -3.39
C ASP A 2 5.16 27.72 -3.28
N PHE A 3 3.91 27.83 -2.84
CA PHE A 3 3.00 26.73 -2.56
C PHE A 3 2.88 25.76 -3.76
N LEU A 4 2.75 26.31 -4.97
CA LEU A 4 2.69 25.53 -6.21
C LEU A 4 3.94 24.66 -6.43
N VAL A 5 5.11 25.15 -6.03
CA VAL A 5 6.37 24.43 -6.15
C VAL A 5 6.40 23.26 -5.17
N LEU A 6 6.00 23.48 -3.91
CA LEU A 6 5.96 22.41 -2.91
C LEU A 6 4.93 21.33 -3.28
N PHE A 7 3.73 21.73 -3.73
CA PHE A 7 2.70 20.81 -4.19
C PHE A 7 3.14 20.03 -5.44
N SER A 8 3.75 20.70 -6.42
CA SER A 8 4.26 20.04 -7.64
C SER A 8 5.37 19.04 -7.31
N ILE A 9 6.27 19.38 -6.40
CA ILE A 9 7.31 18.45 -5.93
C ILE A 9 6.66 17.26 -5.22
N TYR A 10 5.68 17.48 -4.34
CA TYR A 10 4.99 16.41 -3.63
C TYR A 10 4.27 15.45 -4.59
N VAL A 11 3.48 15.99 -5.51
CA VAL A 11 2.77 15.20 -6.54
C VAL A 11 3.78 14.45 -7.41
N ALA A 12 4.86 15.09 -7.84
CA ALA A 12 5.90 14.45 -8.63
C ALA A 12 6.57 13.29 -7.88
N VAL A 13 6.89 13.46 -6.60
CA VAL A 13 7.47 12.41 -5.76
C VAL A 13 6.49 11.25 -5.58
N VAL A 14 5.22 11.53 -5.24
CA VAL A 14 4.20 10.49 -5.07
C VAL A 14 3.97 9.71 -6.36
N LEU A 15 3.81 10.41 -7.49
CA LEU A 15 3.64 9.76 -8.80
C LEU A 15 4.88 8.94 -9.19
N THR A 16 6.09 9.43 -8.87
CA THR A 16 7.32 8.68 -9.12
C THR A 16 7.40 7.42 -8.25
N CYS A 17 7.04 7.51 -6.97
CA CYS A 17 6.98 6.35 -6.07
C CYS A 17 5.95 5.32 -6.56
N ILE A 18 4.75 5.76 -6.96
CA ILE A 18 3.71 4.89 -7.54
C ILE A 18 4.25 4.22 -8.81
N PHE A 19 4.86 4.99 -9.71
CA PHE A 19 5.46 4.47 -10.95
C PHE A 19 6.52 3.40 -10.65
N LEU A 20 7.44 3.65 -9.72
CA LEU A 20 8.48 2.69 -9.34
C LEU A 20 7.87 1.43 -8.71
N VAL A 21 6.91 1.57 -7.81
CA VAL A 21 6.23 0.42 -7.19
C VAL A 21 5.49 -0.40 -8.24
N CYS A 22 4.72 0.23 -9.15
CA CYS A 22 4.03 -0.47 -10.23
C CYS A 22 5.00 -1.21 -11.16
N LYS A 23 6.10 -0.55 -11.55
CA LYS A 23 7.13 -1.13 -12.43
C LYS A 23 7.79 -2.37 -11.82
N TYR A 24 8.12 -2.30 -10.54
CA TYR A 24 8.91 -3.34 -9.85
C TYR A 24 8.06 -4.31 -9.02
N SER A 25 6.73 -4.14 -9.00
CA SER A 25 5.75 -5.04 -8.38
C SER A 25 5.60 -6.38 -9.12
N GLY A 26 6.02 -6.47 -10.39
CA GLY A 26 6.03 -7.73 -11.15
C GLY A 26 4.65 -8.22 -11.63
N GLN A 27 3.55 -7.52 -11.34
CA GLN A 27 2.23 -7.85 -11.89
C GLN A 27 2.15 -7.52 -13.39
N GLN A 28 2.12 -8.51 -14.28
CA GLN A 28 2.14 -8.27 -15.73
C GLN A 28 0.81 -7.79 -16.34
N GLN A 29 -0.33 -7.84 -15.63
CA GLN A 29 -1.67 -7.73 -16.25
C GLN A 29 -2.51 -6.52 -15.78
N SER A 30 -1.97 -5.30 -15.82
CA SER A 30 -2.79 -4.09 -15.63
C SER A 30 -2.65 -3.12 -16.82
N PRO A 31 -3.71 -2.38 -17.20
CA PRO A 31 -3.62 -1.34 -18.24
C PRO A 31 -2.61 -0.26 -17.87
N PHE A 32 -2.39 -0.04 -16.57
CA PHE A 32 -1.36 0.87 -16.06
C PHE A 32 0.05 0.37 -16.41
N ASN A 33 0.33 -0.94 -16.28
CA ASN A 33 1.61 -1.53 -16.65
C ASN A 33 1.86 -1.55 -18.16
N ALA A 34 0.81 -1.67 -18.97
CA ALA A 34 0.93 -1.49 -20.42
C ALA A 34 1.36 -0.06 -20.79
N LEU A 35 0.77 0.95 -20.14
CA LEU A 35 1.17 2.36 -20.29
C LEU A 35 2.61 2.59 -19.78
N LEU A 36 2.94 2.04 -18.61
CA LEU A 36 4.25 2.15 -17.97
C LEU A 36 5.37 1.53 -18.83
N ASN A 37 5.10 0.38 -19.44
CA ASN A 37 6.03 -0.26 -20.38
C ASN A 37 6.23 0.58 -21.64
N ARG A 38 5.18 1.27 -22.11
CA ARG A 38 5.26 2.19 -23.25
C ARG A 38 6.15 3.40 -22.93
N VAL A 39 5.96 4.02 -21.76
CA VAL A 39 6.81 5.12 -21.26
C VAL A 39 8.25 4.64 -21.04
N THR A 40 8.43 3.47 -20.45
CA THR A 40 9.75 2.91 -20.18
C THR A 40 10.53 2.65 -21.47
N LYS A 41 9.87 2.20 -22.56
CA LYS A 41 10.52 2.06 -23.86
C LYS A 41 11.03 3.38 -24.44
N VAL A 42 10.34 4.49 -24.17
CA VAL A 42 10.75 5.84 -24.61
C VAL A 42 11.92 6.38 -23.78
N VAL A 43 11.96 6.08 -22.48
CA VAL A 43 12.99 6.58 -21.54
C VAL A 43 14.22 5.66 -21.45
N ALA A 44 14.07 4.37 -21.77
CA ALA A 44 15.13 3.36 -21.72
C ALA A 44 16.41 3.69 -22.51
N PRO A 45 16.37 4.38 -23.68
CA PRO A 45 17.56 4.79 -24.42
C PRO A 45 18.39 5.87 -23.69
N PHE A 46 17.73 6.67 -22.85
CA PHE A 46 18.36 7.80 -22.15
C PHE A 46 18.83 7.45 -20.73
N THR A 47 18.51 6.24 -20.24
CA THR A 47 18.88 5.80 -18.89
C THR A 47 20.13 4.94 -18.92
N PRO A 48 21.23 5.34 -18.25
CA PRO A 48 22.46 4.56 -18.20
C PRO A 48 22.24 3.17 -17.62
N GLU A 49 22.92 2.17 -18.17
CA GLU A 49 22.75 0.76 -17.77
C GLU A 49 23.17 0.52 -16.31
N TRP A 50 24.21 1.22 -15.84
CA TRP A 50 24.62 1.17 -14.43
C TRP A 50 23.52 1.68 -13.49
N LEU A 51 22.76 2.70 -13.90
CA LEU A 51 21.67 3.26 -13.10
C LEU A 51 20.47 2.32 -13.07
N LYS A 52 20.15 1.65 -14.18
CA LYS A 52 19.12 0.60 -14.22
C LYS A 52 19.47 -0.56 -13.30
N ASN A 53 20.69 -1.06 -13.37
CA ASN A 53 21.15 -2.19 -12.55
C ASN A 53 21.19 -1.82 -11.07
N LEU A 54 21.66 -0.62 -10.73
CA LEU A 54 21.66 -0.12 -9.36
C LEU A 54 20.24 0.05 -8.81
N SER A 55 19.33 0.62 -9.61
CA SER A 55 17.92 0.79 -9.25
C SER A 55 17.23 -0.57 -9.04
N GLN A 56 17.42 -1.52 -9.95
CA GLN A 56 16.89 -2.88 -9.81
C GLN A 56 17.44 -3.60 -8.58
N TRP A 57 18.76 -3.51 -8.36
CA TRP A 57 19.41 -4.12 -7.20
C TRP A 57 18.87 -3.53 -5.89
N PHE A 58 18.73 -2.20 -5.82
CA PHE A 58 18.20 -1.50 -4.65
C PHE A 58 16.74 -1.88 -4.38
N MET A 59 15.89 -1.85 -5.41
CA MET A 59 14.47 -2.23 -5.30
C MET A 59 14.31 -3.70 -4.89
N HIS A 60 15.11 -4.60 -5.46
CA HIS A 60 15.08 -6.01 -5.10
C HIS A 60 15.49 -6.22 -3.62
N ARG A 61 16.52 -5.54 -3.16
CA ARG A 61 17.00 -5.65 -1.77
C ARG A 61 16.04 -5.02 -0.75
N LEU A 62 15.29 -3.99 -1.15
CA LEU A 62 14.31 -3.32 -0.30
C LEU A 62 12.98 -4.05 -0.20
N PHE A 63 12.47 -4.56 -1.31
CA PHE A 63 11.07 -4.99 -1.42
C PHE A 63 10.87 -6.47 -1.72
N HIS A 64 11.92 -7.19 -2.14
CA HIS A 64 11.84 -8.60 -2.50
C HIS A 64 12.68 -9.52 -1.60
N GLN A 65 13.52 -8.95 -0.73
CA GLN A 65 14.29 -9.69 0.26
C GLN A 65 13.97 -9.20 1.67
N ARG A 66 13.66 -10.15 2.58
CA ARG A 66 13.51 -9.89 4.00
C ARG A 66 14.83 -9.34 4.56
N ASN A 67 14.85 -8.05 4.90
CA ASN A 67 16.02 -7.37 5.43
C ASN A 67 15.61 -6.42 6.56
N ASN A 68 16.38 -6.38 7.65
CA ASN A 68 16.16 -5.46 8.76
C ASN A 68 16.23 -3.98 8.33
N MET A 69 16.96 -3.68 7.24
CA MET A 69 17.03 -2.32 6.67
C MET A 69 15.64 -1.77 6.31
N PHE A 70 14.73 -2.61 5.82
CA PHE A 70 13.34 -2.22 5.55
C PHE A 70 12.62 -1.75 6.82
N ILE A 71 12.82 -2.45 7.94
CA ILE A 71 12.22 -2.10 9.23
C ILE A 71 12.74 -0.75 9.71
N TYR A 72 14.06 -0.53 9.66
CA TYR A 72 14.66 0.74 10.09
C TYR A 72 14.19 1.91 9.24
N LEU A 73 14.15 1.73 7.91
CA LEU A 73 13.67 2.77 6.99
C LEU A 73 12.20 3.10 7.24
N HIS A 74 11.36 2.09 7.48
CA HIS A 74 9.94 2.27 7.76
C HIS A 74 9.71 3.01 9.08
N ILE A 75 10.41 2.62 10.15
CA ILE A 75 10.33 3.30 11.46
C ILE A 75 10.84 4.75 11.33
N LEU A 76 11.93 4.99 10.61
CA LEU A 76 12.45 6.32 10.38
C LEU A 76 11.43 7.21 9.65
N LEU A 77 10.81 6.71 8.59
CA LEU A 77 9.77 7.42 7.85
C LEU A 77 8.54 7.69 8.72
N GLU A 78 8.13 6.70 9.51
CA GLU A 78 7.01 6.81 10.45
C GLU A 78 7.26 7.90 11.49
N VAL A 79 8.45 7.92 12.11
CA VAL A 79 8.84 8.96 13.07
C VAL A 79 8.88 10.34 12.41
N ALA A 80 9.40 10.44 11.18
CA ALA A 80 9.44 11.72 10.46
C ALA A 80 8.02 12.25 10.17
N VAL A 81 7.12 11.40 9.67
CA VAL A 81 5.72 11.79 9.40
C VAL A 81 4.99 12.19 10.67
N TYR A 82 5.16 11.42 11.75
CA TYR A 82 4.52 11.76 13.03
C TYR A 82 5.11 13.00 13.68
N ALA A 83 6.41 13.25 13.53
CA ALA A 83 7.02 14.49 14.02
C ALA A 83 6.44 15.72 13.32
N GLU A 84 6.28 15.66 12.00
CA GLU A 84 5.61 16.73 11.21
C GLU A 84 4.15 16.90 11.64
N PHE A 85 3.40 15.81 11.81
CA PHE A 85 2.03 15.86 12.32
C PHE A 85 1.94 16.47 13.73
N SER A 86 2.85 16.09 14.64
CA SER A 86 2.94 16.67 15.99
C SER A 86 3.28 18.16 15.92
N TYR A 87 4.16 18.57 15.02
CA TYR A 87 4.53 19.97 14.88
C TYR A 87 3.39 20.83 14.35
N GLU A 88 2.67 20.35 13.32
CA GLU A 88 1.65 21.13 12.62
C GLU A 88 0.24 21.05 13.22
N VAL A 89 -0.17 19.90 13.77
CA VAL A 89 -1.56 19.70 14.25
C VAL A 89 -1.63 19.69 15.77
N PHE A 90 -0.73 18.99 16.45
CA PHE A 90 -0.82 18.81 17.90
C PHE A 90 -0.70 20.13 18.66
N GLY A 91 0.17 21.05 18.21
CA GLY A 91 0.31 22.39 18.79
C GLY A 91 -1.01 23.17 18.75
N PHE A 92 -1.65 23.21 17.58
CA PHE A 92 -2.93 23.89 17.40
C PHE A 92 -4.07 23.24 18.19
N CYS A 93 -4.18 21.91 18.18
CA CYS A 93 -5.20 21.20 18.97
C CYS A 93 -5.06 21.51 20.48
N ARG A 94 -3.83 21.64 20.97
CA ARG A 94 -3.58 22.00 22.37
C ARG A 94 -4.01 23.44 22.67
N GLU A 95 -3.81 24.39 21.76
CA GLU A 95 -4.28 25.79 21.91
C GLU A 95 -5.81 25.93 21.81
N MET A 96 -6.48 24.94 21.22
CA MET A 96 -7.94 24.89 21.07
C MET A 96 -8.66 24.10 22.17
N ASP A 97 -7.98 23.79 23.26
CA ASP A 97 -8.52 23.07 24.43
C ASP A 97 -9.06 21.67 24.11
N THR A 98 -8.53 21.01 23.07
CA THR A 98 -8.86 19.61 22.78
C THR A 98 -8.43 18.71 23.95
N THR A 99 -9.24 17.70 24.27
CA THR A 99 -8.97 16.83 25.43
C THR A 99 -7.68 16.02 25.25
N LEU A 100 -6.92 15.85 26.33
CA LEU A 100 -5.66 15.07 26.30
C LEU A 100 -5.86 13.64 25.78
N ILE A 101 -7.03 13.06 26.05
CA ILE A 101 -7.41 11.72 25.55
C ILE A 101 -7.37 11.73 24.01
N ASN A 102 -8.07 12.67 23.37
CA ASN A 102 -8.11 12.78 21.92
C ASN A 102 -6.74 13.10 21.32
N LEU A 103 -5.93 13.95 21.98
CA LEU A 103 -4.55 14.22 21.53
C LEU A 103 -3.63 13.00 21.66
N SER A 104 -3.89 12.08 22.61
CA SER A 104 -3.07 10.89 22.81
C SER A 104 -3.42 9.73 21.88
N MET A 105 -4.67 9.68 21.36
CA MET A 105 -5.15 8.58 20.52
C MET A 105 -4.30 8.31 19.27
N PRO A 106 -3.85 9.32 18.49
CA PRO A 106 -3.01 9.08 17.32
C PRO A 106 -1.72 8.32 17.65
N TYR A 107 -1.13 8.56 18.83
CA TYR A 107 0.10 7.92 19.26
C TYR A 107 -0.13 6.52 19.82
N VAL A 108 -1.28 6.29 20.48
CA VAL A 108 -1.68 4.94 20.90
C VAL A 108 -1.91 4.06 19.67
N LEU A 109 -2.64 4.57 18.68
CA LEU A 109 -2.88 3.89 17.42
C LEU A 109 -1.58 3.65 16.65
N LEU A 110 -0.63 4.58 16.68
CA LEU A 110 0.70 4.41 16.12
C LEU A 110 1.41 3.18 16.73
N VAL A 111 1.46 3.09 18.06
CA VAL A 111 2.11 1.98 18.76
C VAL A 111 1.45 0.64 18.42
N ILE A 112 0.10 0.59 18.43
CA ILE A 112 -0.66 -0.61 18.08
C ILE A 112 -0.36 -1.03 16.63
N LYS A 113 -0.40 -0.08 15.70
CA LYS A 113 -0.11 -0.32 14.29
C LYS A 113 1.32 -0.82 14.08
N THR A 114 2.28 -0.27 14.80
CA THR A 114 3.71 -0.64 14.66
C THR A 114 4.00 -2.01 15.28
N LEU A 115 3.28 -2.38 16.33
CA LEU A 115 3.29 -3.74 16.86
C LEU A 115 2.76 -4.76 15.84
N PHE A 116 1.59 -4.51 15.24
CA PHE A 116 1.06 -5.43 14.22
C PHE A 116 1.93 -5.48 12.96
N PHE A 117 2.50 -4.36 12.54
CA PHE A 117 3.49 -4.31 11.46
C PHE A 117 4.69 -5.21 11.75
N TYR A 118 5.28 -5.08 12.95
CA TYR A 118 6.43 -5.89 13.35
C TYR A 118 6.09 -7.39 13.40
N LEU A 119 4.94 -7.76 13.97
CA LEU A 119 4.46 -9.14 14.00
C LEU A 119 4.25 -9.69 12.58
N CYS A 120 3.71 -8.89 11.66
CA CYS A 120 3.47 -9.28 10.28
C CYS A 120 4.78 -9.55 9.53
N ILE A 121 5.84 -8.78 9.82
CA ILE A 121 7.18 -8.95 9.24
C ILE A 121 7.89 -10.17 9.81
N LYS A 122 7.81 -10.39 11.12
CA LYS A 122 8.60 -11.43 11.79
C LYS A 122 8.00 -12.82 11.65
N THR A 123 6.66 -12.92 11.61
CA THR A 123 5.99 -14.22 11.41
C THR A 123 6.48 -14.86 10.11
N ASP A 124 7.02 -16.08 10.20
CA ASP A 124 7.39 -16.87 9.04
C ASP A 124 6.11 -17.30 8.31
N PRO A 125 5.93 -16.92 7.03
CA PRO A 125 4.73 -17.29 6.29
C PRO A 125 4.68 -18.78 5.90
N GLY A 126 5.72 -19.58 6.17
CA GLY A 126 5.70 -20.98 5.78
C GLY A 126 6.77 -21.88 6.40
N VAL A 127 7.02 -23.02 5.74
CA VAL A 127 7.90 -24.09 6.27
C VAL A 127 9.38 -23.77 6.03
N CYS A 128 9.70 -22.95 5.02
CA CYS A 128 11.08 -22.63 4.67
C CYS A 128 11.26 -21.31 3.88
N ASN A 129 10.78 -20.14 4.34
CA ASN A 129 10.97 -18.80 3.71
C ASN A 129 10.60 -18.67 2.19
N MET A 130 10.17 -19.74 1.54
CA MET A 130 9.90 -19.90 0.11
C MET A 130 8.62 -20.72 -0.08
N CYS A 131 8.45 -21.83 0.65
CA CYS A 131 7.19 -22.57 0.69
C CYS A 131 6.23 -21.91 1.68
N VAL A 132 5.40 -21.00 1.18
CA VAL A 132 4.34 -20.33 1.93
C VAL A 132 3.08 -21.19 1.90
N GLN A 133 2.63 -21.66 3.06
CA GLN A 133 1.40 -22.44 3.13
C GLN A 133 0.23 -21.53 2.80
N ARG A 134 -0.62 -21.95 1.86
CA ARG A 134 -1.77 -21.16 1.38
C ARG A 134 -1.34 -19.74 1.00
N PHE A 135 -0.34 -19.67 0.12
CA PHE A 135 0.17 -18.41 -0.40
C PHE A 135 -0.96 -17.54 -0.95
N ASP A 136 -1.01 -16.31 -0.48
CA ASP A 136 -1.96 -15.29 -0.91
C ASP A 136 -1.30 -14.26 -1.82
N HIS A 137 -0.28 -13.55 -1.34
CA HIS A 137 0.50 -12.64 -2.17
C HIS A 137 1.81 -12.26 -1.48
N HIS A 138 2.75 -11.68 -2.23
CA HIS A 138 3.89 -10.98 -1.65
C HIS A 138 3.50 -9.53 -1.37
N CYS A 139 3.49 -9.11 -0.11
CA CYS A 139 3.11 -7.76 0.26
C CYS A 139 4.34 -6.87 0.39
N ILE A 140 4.49 -5.94 -0.56
CA ILE A 140 5.60 -4.98 -0.63
C ILE A 140 5.63 -4.06 0.61
N TRP A 141 4.45 -3.74 1.17
CA TRP A 141 4.30 -2.83 2.31
C TRP A 141 4.75 -3.41 3.65
N VAL A 142 4.83 -4.73 3.75
CA VAL A 142 5.42 -5.42 4.91
C VAL A 142 6.67 -6.22 4.52
N ASN A 143 7.13 -6.11 3.27
CA ASN A 143 8.26 -6.86 2.72
C ASN A 143 8.28 -8.34 3.15
N ASN A 144 7.11 -8.99 3.10
CA ASN A 144 6.91 -10.37 3.52
C ASN A 144 5.78 -11.01 2.69
N CYS A 145 5.86 -12.33 2.52
CA CYS A 145 4.76 -13.08 1.91
C CYS A 145 3.60 -13.18 2.91
N ILE A 146 2.38 -13.09 2.41
CA ILE A 146 1.15 -13.34 3.17
C ILE A 146 0.65 -14.74 2.84
N GLY A 147 0.32 -15.50 3.88
CA GLY A 147 -0.20 -16.86 3.79
C GLY A 147 -0.83 -17.31 5.10
N ALA A 148 -1.14 -18.60 5.22
CA ALA A 148 -1.96 -19.16 6.31
C ALA A 148 -1.52 -18.71 7.72
N GLN A 149 -0.21 -18.60 7.97
CA GLN A 149 0.33 -18.33 9.30
C GLN A 149 0.23 -16.85 9.72
N ASN A 150 0.20 -15.91 8.78
CA ASN A 150 0.24 -14.47 9.08
C ASN A 150 -0.95 -13.66 8.54
N THR A 151 -1.89 -14.25 7.81
CA THR A 151 -3.09 -13.54 7.30
C THR A 151 -3.88 -12.82 8.40
N ARG A 152 -4.02 -13.42 9.59
CA ARG A 152 -4.75 -12.79 10.71
C ARG A 152 -4.06 -11.52 11.20
N VAL A 153 -2.75 -11.58 11.40
CA VAL A 153 -1.93 -10.43 11.83
C VAL A 153 -1.89 -9.37 10.74
N PHE A 154 -1.86 -9.77 9.47
CA PHE A 154 -1.94 -8.87 8.33
C PHE A 154 -3.27 -8.09 8.30
N LEU A 155 -4.40 -8.75 8.55
CA LEU A 155 -5.70 -8.06 8.66
C LEU A 155 -5.73 -7.09 9.84
N LEU A 156 -5.22 -7.48 11.01
CA LEU A 156 -5.11 -6.59 12.18
C LEU A 156 -4.23 -5.38 11.89
N TYR A 157 -3.10 -5.59 11.21
CA TYR A 157 -2.24 -4.50 10.72
C TYR A 157 -3.04 -3.56 9.82
N LEU A 158 -3.75 -4.09 8.82
CA LEU A 158 -4.50 -3.28 7.88
C LEU A 158 -5.60 -2.46 8.56
N PHE A 159 -6.36 -3.07 9.48
CA PHE A 159 -7.35 -2.34 10.28
C PHE A 159 -6.71 -1.28 11.19
N SER A 160 -5.57 -1.56 11.80
CA SER A 160 -4.87 -0.59 12.65
C SER A 160 -4.37 0.63 11.86
N VAL A 161 -3.88 0.44 10.63
CA VAL A 161 -3.48 1.55 9.75
C VAL A 161 -4.71 2.36 9.31
N CYS A 162 -5.82 1.69 8.98
CA CYS A 162 -7.09 2.38 8.66
C CYS A 162 -7.60 3.21 9.84
N ALA A 163 -7.61 2.65 11.05
CA ALA A 163 -8.03 3.34 12.26
C ALA A 163 -7.17 4.57 12.54
N MET A 164 -5.84 4.41 12.44
CA MET A 164 -4.88 5.51 12.62
C MET A 164 -5.08 6.62 11.59
N ALA A 165 -5.26 6.28 10.31
CA ALA A 165 -5.52 7.26 9.25
C ALA A 165 -6.86 7.98 9.45
N GLY A 166 -7.90 7.25 9.86
CA GLY A 166 -9.21 7.82 10.18
C GLY A 166 -9.15 8.78 11.37
N ASP A 167 -8.47 8.40 12.44
CA ASP A 167 -8.29 9.23 13.64
C ASP A 167 -7.53 10.53 13.33
N ILE A 168 -6.43 10.44 12.57
CA ILE A 168 -5.68 11.63 12.11
C ILE A 168 -6.57 12.55 11.26
N ALA A 169 -7.37 11.99 10.33
CA ALA A 169 -8.28 12.77 9.50
C ALA A 169 -9.38 13.46 10.32
N LEU A 170 -9.95 12.75 11.30
CA LEU A 170 -10.97 13.29 12.19
C LEU A 170 -10.41 14.40 13.07
N LEU A 171 -9.26 14.19 13.73
CA LEU A 171 -8.64 15.21 14.57
C LEU A 171 -8.25 16.46 13.76
N THR A 172 -7.67 16.27 12.58
CA THR A 172 -7.28 17.39 11.71
C THR A 172 -8.51 18.12 11.16
N GLY A 173 -9.58 17.40 10.81
CA GLY A 173 -10.84 17.97 10.35
C GLY A 173 -11.54 18.79 11.45
N ASP A 174 -11.57 18.26 12.68
CA ASP A 174 -12.08 18.94 13.87
C ASP A 174 -11.28 20.22 14.16
N MET A 175 -9.95 20.14 14.08
CA MET A 175 -9.06 21.28 14.22
C MET A 175 -9.38 22.40 13.22
N LEU A 176 -9.54 22.07 11.93
CA LEU A 176 -9.90 23.05 10.89
C LEU A 176 -11.31 23.62 11.11
N LEU A 177 -12.27 22.80 11.52
CA LEU A 177 -13.62 23.25 11.84
C LEU A 177 -13.60 24.25 12.99
N HIS A 178 -12.87 23.95 14.06
CA HIS A 178 -12.69 24.87 15.18
C HIS A 178 -12.01 26.18 14.78
N ALA A 179 -11.02 26.13 13.87
CA ALA A 179 -10.40 27.33 13.31
C ALA A 179 -11.42 28.20 12.54
N VAL A 180 -12.28 27.59 11.69
CA VAL A 180 -13.36 28.31 11.00
C VAL A 180 -14.36 28.92 11.99
N LEU A 181 -14.74 28.18 13.03
CA LEU A 181 -15.68 28.66 14.04
C LEU A 181 -15.12 29.84 14.84
N ARG A 182 -13.85 29.78 15.28
CA ARG A 182 -13.20 30.87 16.02
C ARG A 182 -12.94 32.11 15.17
N SER A 183 -12.66 31.95 13.87
CA SER A 183 -12.45 33.07 12.95
C SER A 183 -13.74 33.84 12.63
N GLY A 184 -14.91 33.34 13.05
CA GLY A 184 -16.20 33.97 12.75
C GLY A 184 -16.60 33.91 11.28
N LEU A 185 -15.87 33.16 10.45
CA LEU A 185 -16.10 33.10 9.01
C LEU A 185 -17.51 32.60 8.66
N LEU A 186 -18.14 31.73 9.46
CA LEU A 186 -19.51 31.27 9.20
C LEU A 186 -20.57 32.39 9.27
N ARG A 187 -20.26 33.51 9.93
CA ARG A 187 -21.16 34.66 10.08
C ARG A 187 -20.67 35.89 9.31
N ALA A 188 -19.58 35.76 8.57
CA ALA A 188 -19.02 36.86 7.79
C ALA A 188 -19.89 37.15 6.56
N SER A 189 -19.92 38.42 6.16
CA SER A 189 -20.52 38.87 4.91
C SER A 189 -19.53 39.75 4.16
N TYR A 190 -19.63 39.75 2.83
CA TYR A 190 -18.88 40.64 1.96
C TYR A 190 -19.85 41.50 1.15
N ILE A 191 -19.37 42.65 0.69
CA ILE A 191 -20.14 43.56 -0.16
C ILE A 191 -19.79 43.25 -1.61
N ASP A 192 -20.79 42.95 -2.43
CA ASP A 192 -20.59 42.69 -3.85
C ASP A 192 -20.44 43.99 -4.67
N GLU A 193 -20.20 43.86 -5.97
CA GLU A 193 -20.04 45.00 -6.89
C GLU A 193 -21.28 45.90 -6.98
N TYR A 194 -22.44 45.40 -6.55
CA TYR A 194 -23.71 46.11 -6.52
C TYR A 194 -24.03 46.69 -5.13
N GLY A 195 -23.09 46.61 -4.18
CA GLY A 195 -23.26 47.11 -2.82
C GLY A 195 -24.12 46.22 -1.91
N GLN A 196 -24.51 45.02 -2.35
CA GLN A 196 -25.34 44.11 -1.55
C GLN A 196 -24.47 43.28 -0.61
N GLN A 197 -24.98 43.05 0.61
CA GLN A 197 -24.33 42.15 1.56
C GLN A 197 -24.65 40.70 1.19
N GLN A 198 -23.62 39.95 0.83
CA GLN A 198 -23.71 38.52 0.56
C GLN A 198 -23.05 37.73 1.69
N PRO A 199 -23.69 36.66 2.19
CA PRO A 199 -23.05 35.79 3.17
C PRO A 199 -21.86 35.06 2.55
N THR A 200 -20.82 34.81 3.32
CA THR A 200 -19.69 34.00 2.87
C THR A 200 -20.13 32.56 2.60
N GLY A 201 -20.07 32.15 1.33
CA GLY A 201 -20.37 30.77 0.93
C GLY A 201 -19.26 29.77 1.29
N PRO A 202 -19.52 28.46 1.17
CA PRO A 202 -18.56 27.40 1.48
C PRO A 202 -17.23 27.51 0.70
N LEU A 203 -17.27 27.97 -0.55
CA LEU A 203 -16.08 28.14 -1.39
C LEU A 203 -15.10 29.17 -0.80
N PHE A 204 -15.61 30.25 -0.20
CA PHE A 204 -14.77 31.26 0.44
C PHE A 204 -14.07 30.69 1.67
N ILE A 205 -14.77 29.86 2.45
CA ILE A 205 -14.21 29.18 3.62
C ILE A 205 -13.10 28.21 3.19
N VAL A 206 -13.36 27.41 2.15
CA VAL A 206 -12.35 26.49 1.59
C VAL A 206 -11.12 27.25 1.10
N GLN A 207 -11.33 28.35 0.36
CA GLN A 207 -10.23 29.21 -0.10
C GLN A 207 -9.46 29.81 1.07
N HIS A 208 -10.15 30.32 2.09
CA HIS A 208 -9.52 30.88 3.28
C HIS A 208 -8.69 29.82 4.02
N LEU A 209 -9.25 28.64 4.28
CA LEU A 209 -8.52 27.53 4.91
C LEU A 209 -7.30 27.11 4.11
N PHE A 210 -7.42 27.07 2.78
CA PHE A 210 -6.34 26.70 1.89
C PHE A 210 -5.19 27.72 1.89
N LEU A 211 -5.52 29.02 1.96
CA LEU A 211 -4.51 30.08 2.01
C LEU A 211 -3.89 30.21 3.41
N THR A 212 -4.66 29.99 4.48
CA THR A 212 -4.20 30.11 5.87
C THR A 212 -3.43 28.87 6.32
N PHE A 213 -3.91 27.67 5.98
CA PHE A 213 -3.37 26.38 6.42
C PHE A 213 -3.10 25.42 5.24
N PRO A 214 -2.33 25.83 4.21
CA PRO A 214 -2.15 25.03 3.00
C PRO A 214 -1.66 23.61 3.33
N ARG A 215 -0.58 23.49 4.13
CA ARG A 215 0.03 22.19 4.47
C ARG A 215 -0.97 21.25 5.14
N ILE A 216 -1.76 21.75 6.09
CA ILE A 216 -2.74 20.94 6.84
C ILE A 216 -3.88 20.50 5.94
N VAL A 217 -4.40 21.38 5.09
CA VAL A 217 -5.46 21.04 4.12
C VAL A 217 -4.98 19.97 3.13
N PHE A 218 -3.74 20.08 2.63
CA PHE A 218 -3.15 19.06 1.76
C PHE A 218 -2.95 17.73 2.46
N MET A 219 -2.41 17.76 3.68
CA MET A 219 -2.23 16.57 4.49
C MET A 219 -3.57 15.88 4.73
N LEU A 220 -4.60 16.62 5.13
CA LEU A 220 -5.95 16.08 5.34
C LEU A 220 -6.51 15.44 4.07
N GLY A 221 -6.44 16.13 2.93
CA GLY A 221 -6.90 15.58 1.65
C GLY A 221 -6.17 14.30 1.26
N PHE A 222 -4.85 14.26 1.46
CA PHE A 222 -4.04 13.07 1.20
C PHE A 222 -4.39 11.91 2.14
N VAL A 223 -4.53 12.17 3.45
CA VAL A 223 -4.88 11.15 4.44
C VAL A 223 -6.28 10.58 4.18
N ILE A 224 -7.26 11.42 3.81
CA ILE A 224 -8.61 10.97 3.42
C ILE A 224 -8.54 10.06 2.19
N PHE A 225 -7.78 10.45 1.17
CA PHE A 225 -7.60 9.62 -0.02
C PHE A 225 -6.98 8.25 0.31
N ILE A 226 -5.90 8.25 1.11
CA ILE A 226 -5.24 7.03 1.56
C ILE A 226 -6.17 6.17 2.43
N PHE A 227 -6.98 6.78 3.31
CA PHE A 227 -7.95 6.06 4.13
C PHE A 227 -8.94 5.27 3.27
N PHE A 228 -9.51 5.87 2.23
CA PHE A 228 -10.45 5.15 1.36
C PHE A 228 -9.78 4.01 0.58
N LEU A 229 -8.54 4.21 0.10
CA LEU A 229 -7.78 3.14 -0.55
C LEU A 229 -7.50 1.97 0.40
N LEU A 230 -7.05 2.27 1.61
CA LEU A 230 -6.76 1.25 2.63
C LEU A 230 -8.03 0.55 3.09
N ALA A 231 -9.13 1.28 3.29
CA ALA A 231 -10.42 0.71 3.66
C ALA A 231 -10.95 -0.23 2.58
N ALA A 232 -10.87 0.15 1.31
CA ALA A 232 -11.25 -0.72 0.20
C ALA A 232 -10.39 -2.00 0.16
N TYR A 233 -9.08 -1.86 0.35
CA TYR A 233 -8.17 -3.00 0.43
C TYR A 233 -8.44 -3.91 1.65
N ALA A 234 -8.79 -3.32 2.80
CA ALA A 234 -9.19 -4.05 4.01
C ALA A 234 -10.48 -4.83 3.80
N LEU A 235 -11.48 -4.20 3.20
CA LEU A 235 -12.75 -4.85 2.87
C LEU A 235 -12.56 -5.98 1.87
N PHE A 236 -11.73 -5.77 0.84
CA PHE A 236 -11.39 -6.81 -0.13
C PHE A 236 -10.77 -8.05 0.53
N HIS A 237 -9.75 -7.87 1.38
CA HIS A 237 -9.10 -8.98 2.08
C HIS A 237 -9.99 -9.61 3.15
N SER A 238 -10.85 -8.84 3.79
CA SER A 238 -11.86 -9.36 4.71
C SER A 238 -12.88 -10.24 3.98
N TYR A 239 -13.34 -9.79 2.81
CA TYR A 239 -14.22 -10.58 1.94
C TYR A 239 -13.56 -11.90 1.54
N LEU A 240 -12.30 -11.88 1.08
CA LEU A 240 -11.55 -13.10 0.75
C LEU A 240 -11.43 -14.06 1.94
N ALA A 241 -11.14 -13.53 3.13
CA ALA A 241 -11.07 -14.32 4.35
C ALA A 241 -12.42 -14.98 4.70
N LEU A 242 -13.54 -14.27 4.51
CA LEU A 242 -14.88 -14.79 4.77
C LEU A 242 -15.28 -15.92 3.82
N ILE A 243 -14.91 -15.82 2.54
CA ILE A 243 -15.18 -16.88 1.55
C ILE A 243 -14.09 -17.96 1.53
N ASN A 244 -13.13 -17.90 2.45
CA ASN A 244 -12.01 -18.82 2.55
C ASN A 244 -11.19 -18.93 1.24
N GLN A 245 -11.03 -17.81 0.52
CA GLN A 245 -10.21 -17.71 -0.69
C GLN A 245 -8.97 -16.82 -0.46
N THR A 246 -8.01 -16.90 -1.37
CA THR A 246 -6.85 -16.00 -1.44
C THR A 246 -6.90 -15.17 -2.72
N SER A 247 -6.22 -14.03 -2.75
CA SER A 247 -6.07 -13.22 -3.96
C SER A 247 -5.32 -13.97 -5.07
N ASN A 248 -4.44 -14.91 -4.70
CA ASN A 248 -3.77 -15.82 -5.63
C ASN A 248 -4.72 -16.86 -6.24
N ASP A 249 -5.89 -17.14 -5.66
CA ASP A 249 -6.80 -18.17 -6.20
C ASP A 249 -7.29 -17.85 -7.61
N ARG A 250 -7.25 -16.57 -8.02
CA ARG A 250 -7.56 -16.16 -9.40
C ARG A 250 -6.57 -16.70 -10.45
N SER A 251 -5.36 -17.11 -10.03
CA SER A 251 -4.39 -17.77 -10.91
C SER A 251 -4.67 -19.27 -11.08
N LYS A 252 -5.57 -19.83 -10.27
CA LYS A 252 -5.98 -21.24 -10.34
C LYS A 252 -7.11 -21.39 -11.34
N PHE A 253 -7.12 -22.51 -12.06
CA PHE A 253 -8.25 -22.90 -12.90
C PHE A 253 -8.99 -24.10 -12.30
N ALA A 254 -10.29 -24.22 -12.63
CA ALA A 254 -11.11 -25.31 -12.16
C ALA A 254 -10.69 -26.62 -12.84
N HIS A 255 -10.50 -27.68 -12.06
CA HIS A 255 -10.17 -29.01 -12.55
C HIS A 255 -10.90 -30.07 -11.72
N SER A 256 -11.11 -31.25 -12.28
CA SER A 256 -11.83 -32.36 -11.61
C SER A 256 -11.04 -32.97 -10.45
N SER A 257 -9.73 -32.72 -10.40
CA SER A 257 -8.88 -33.19 -9.30
C SER A 257 -9.17 -32.46 -7.98
N PRO A 258 -8.98 -33.13 -6.83
CA PRO A 258 -9.11 -32.48 -5.52
C PRO A 258 -7.99 -31.47 -5.21
N TRP A 259 -6.97 -31.40 -6.07
CA TRP A 259 -5.80 -30.54 -5.91
C TRP A 259 -5.95 -29.22 -6.70
N PRO A 260 -5.38 -28.11 -6.19
CA PRO A 260 -5.37 -26.84 -6.93
C PRO A 260 -4.56 -26.99 -8.22
N ALA A 261 -5.05 -26.42 -9.31
CA ALA A 261 -4.44 -26.51 -10.63
C ALA A 261 -4.01 -25.13 -11.15
N PHE A 262 -2.80 -25.03 -11.70
CA PHE A 262 -2.22 -23.79 -12.23
C PHE A 262 -1.60 -24.02 -13.61
N THR A 263 -1.53 -22.99 -14.46
CA THR A 263 -0.91 -23.11 -15.78
C THR A 263 0.57 -22.75 -15.78
N ASP A 264 0.97 -21.84 -14.89
CA ASP A 264 2.27 -21.20 -14.93
C ASP A 264 2.82 -20.99 -13.51
N THR A 265 4.14 -21.08 -13.36
CA THR A 265 4.85 -20.76 -12.12
C THR A 265 5.13 -19.26 -12.02
N ILE A 266 5.21 -18.71 -10.81
CA ILE A 266 5.47 -17.27 -10.59
C ILE A 266 6.84 -16.83 -11.15
N LYS A 267 7.86 -17.68 -11.00
CA LYS A 267 9.22 -17.49 -11.55
C LYS A 267 9.74 -18.82 -12.10
N GLU A 268 10.62 -18.77 -13.09
CA GLU A 268 11.23 -19.96 -13.69
C GLU A 268 12.01 -20.81 -12.66
N ASP A 269 12.63 -20.19 -11.66
CA ASP A 269 13.37 -20.85 -10.59
C ASP A 269 12.51 -21.27 -9.39
N SER A 270 11.18 -21.10 -9.45
CA SER A 270 10.28 -21.44 -8.34
C SER A 270 10.27 -22.93 -8.05
N VAL A 271 10.43 -23.75 -9.09
CA VAL A 271 10.30 -25.19 -9.02
C VAL A 271 11.44 -25.91 -9.75
N THR A 272 11.85 -27.05 -9.21
CA THR A 272 12.67 -28.04 -9.90
C THR A 272 11.79 -29.18 -10.37
N LYS A 273 11.98 -29.62 -11.60
CA LYS A 273 11.19 -30.68 -12.23
C LYS A 273 12.02 -31.95 -12.33
N LEU A 274 11.43 -33.08 -11.95
CA LEU A 274 12.05 -34.39 -12.03
C LEU A 274 11.13 -35.31 -12.83
N MET A 275 11.61 -35.76 -13.99
CA MET A 275 10.78 -36.54 -14.91
C MET A 275 10.37 -37.87 -14.26
N GLU A 276 9.06 -38.13 -14.18
CA GLU A 276 8.53 -39.42 -13.73
C GLU A 276 8.01 -40.25 -14.90
N THR A 277 7.30 -39.59 -15.83
CA THR A 277 6.86 -40.20 -17.09
C THR A 277 7.09 -39.24 -18.26
N LEU A 278 6.81 -39.69 -19.49
CA LEU A 278 6.96 -38.85 -20.70
C LEU A 278 6.03 -37.62 -20.70
N THR A 279 4.94 -37.64 -19.91
CA THR A 279 3.93 -36.59 -19.86
C THR A 279 3.78 -35.95 -18.48
N ALA A 280 4.49 -36.44 -17.46
CA ALA A 280 4.41 -35.92 -16.10
C ALA A 280 5.78 -35.75 -15.43
N TYR A 281 5.97 -34.59 -14.80
CA TYR A 281 7.14 -34.26 -14.00
C TYR A 281 6.73 -34.12 -12.53
N LYS A 282 7.48 -34.73 -11.62
CA LYS A 282 7.41 -34.39 -10.20
C LYS A 282 7.96 -32.99 -10.00
N VAL A 283 7.19 -32.15 -9.31
CA VAL A 283 7.52 -30.75 -9.04
C VAL A 283 8.00 -30.65 -7.60
N LEU A 284 9.22 -30.17 -7.43
CA LEU A 284 9.84 -29.88 -6.15
C LEU A 284 10.07 -28.37 -6.01
N CYS A 285 10.13 -27.85 -4.79
CA CYS A 285 10.53 -26.47 -4.57
C CYS A 285 11.98 -26.25 -5.07
N GLY A 286 12.19 -25.22 -5.89
CA GLY A 286 13.49 -24.91 -6.48
C GLY A 286 14.61 -24.57 -5.50
N LYS A 287 14.27 -24.32 -4.22
CA LYS A 287 15.27 -24.03 -3.17
C LYS A 287 15.43 -25.11 -2.12
N CYS A 288 14.34 -25.58 -1.50
CA CYS A 288 14.42 -26.54 -0.40
C CYS A 288 14.25 -27.99 -0.84
N GLY A 289 13.89 -28.24 -2.11
CA GLY A 289 13.65 -29.58 -2.63
C GLY A 289 12.39 -30.26 -2.08
N ASN A 290 11.53 -29.54 -1.34
CA ASN A 290 10.29 -30.13 -0.84
C ASN A 290 9.34 -30.49 -2.00
N GLY A 291 8.69 -31.65 -1.93
CA GLY A 291 7.73 -32.08 -2.94
C GLY A 291 6.48 -31.20 -2.94
N LEU A 292 6.12 -30.64 -4.10
CA LEU A 292 4.97 -29.75 -4.26
C LEU A 292 3.80 -30.43 -4.99
N GLY A 293 4.09 -31.34 -5.92
CA GLY A 293 3.08 -32.01 -6.74
C GLY A 293 3.65 -32.50 -8.06
N HIS A 294 2.88 -32.35 -9.14
CA HIS A 294 3.28 -32.77 -10.48
C HIS A 294 2.89 -31.72 -11.51
N GLU A 295 3.67 -31.62 -12.57
CA GLU A 295 3.30 -30.92 -13.79
C GLU A 295 2.92 -31.96 -14.83
N PHE A 296 1.72 -31.81 -15.39
CA PHE A 296 1.23 -32.60 -16.51
C PHE A 296 1.32 -31.75 -17.79
N VAL A 297 2.15 -32.20 -18.73
CA VAL A 297 2.40 -31.46 -19.98
C VAL A 297 1.18 -31.55 -20.89
N ASN A 298 0.78 -30.42 -21.48
CA ASN A 298 -0.38 -30.30 -22.36
C ASN A 298 -1.73 -30.72 -21.73
N ASP A 299 -1.84 -30.66 -20.39
CA ASP A 299 -3.04 -30.99 -19.62
C ASP A 299 -3.72 -29.73 -19.01
N GLY A 300 -3.35 -28.55 -19.52
CA GLY A 300 -3.92 -27.27 -19.12
C GLY A 300 -5.27 -26.97 -19.79
N PRO A 301 -5.91 -25.84 -19.44
CA PRO A 301 -7.20 -25.43 -19.99
C PRO A 301 -7.12 -24.99 -21.47
N GLU A 302 -5.93 -24.66 -21.96
CA GLU A 302 -5.64 -24.25 -23.34
C GLU A 302 -4.62 -25.21 -23.97
N GLU A 303 -4.69 -25.36 -25.29
CA GLU A 303 -3.79 -26.23 -26.04
C GLU A 303 -2.32 -25.78 -25.86
N GLY A 304 -1.45 -26.73 -25.50
CA GLY A 304 -0.03 -26.47 -25.25
C GLY A 304 0.32 -25.97 -23.84
N LYS A 305 -0.67 -25.73 -22.97
CA LYS A 305 -0.41 -25.36 -21.56
C LYS A 305 -0.27 -26.59 -20.68
N SER A 306 0.68 -26.54 -19.74
CA SER A 306 0.82 -27.53 -18.67
C SER A 306 -0.23 -27.29 -17.57
N ARG A 307 -0.52 -28.34 -16.79
CA ARG A 307 -1.19 -28.24 -15.50
C ARG A 307 -0.23 -28.60 -14.39
N PHE A 308 0.10 -27.62 -13.56
CA PHE A 308 0.77 -27.78 -12.27
C PHE A 308 -0.23 -28.05 -11.15
#